data_AF-A0A3E2V7Q5-F1
#
_entry.id   AF-A0A3E2V7Q5-F1
#
_cell.length_a   1.000
_cell.length_b   1.000
_cell.length_c   1.000
_cell.angle_alpha   90.00
_cell.angle_beta   90.00
_cell.angle_gamma   90.00
#
_symmetry.space_group_name_H-M   'P 1'
#
loop_
_entity.id
_entity.type
_entity.pdbx_description
1 polymer ?
#
loop_
_entity_poly.entity_id
_entity_poly.type
_entity_poly.pdbx_seq_one_letter_code
_entity_poly.pdbx_strand_id
1 'polypeptide(L)'
;MNFMRETEQYYDWLYKIVCGEWEPRNLSFHRLLMYLFNRDYIPACEMDVCRATDGINLRYRFASENNIPYGKIDAVFQGVPCSMLEMMVALAIRIEEHIMEDRSMGNRVGQWFWSMVVSLGLAAMDDTRFSEERAEPILARFMDRGYQPNGAGGLFTITRTSIDMRTIDIWYQLMNWLNENEF
;
A
#
# COMPACT_ATOMS: atom_id res chain seq x y z
N MET A 1 15.47 -15.53 20.92
CA MET A 1 14.55 -14.49 20.42
C MET A 1 14.18 -14.90 19.01
N ASN A 2 13.03 -15.53 18.82
CA ASN A 2 12.68 -16.35 17.65
C ASN A 2 11.49 -15.74 16.88
N PHE A 3 11.47 -14.41 16.72
CA PHE A 3 10.32 -13.61 16.25
C PHE A 3 10.44 -13.15 14.78
N MET A 4 11.52 -13.49 14.06
CA MET A 4 11.73 -13.08 12.66
C MET A 4 10.83 -13.83 11.67
N ARG A 5 10.53 -15.11 11.93
CA ARG A 5 9.95 -16.01 10.93
C ARG A 5 8.50 -15.66 10.53
N GLU A 6 7.66 -15.26 11.48
CA GLU A 6 6.26 -14.87 11.20
C GLU A 6 6.20 -13.52 10.49
N THR A 7 7.07 -12.57 10.85
CA THR A 7 7.17 -11.27 10.19
C THR A 7 7.65 -11.41 8.74
N GLU A 8 8.65 -12.26 8.50
CA GLU A 8 9.13 -12.60 7.16
C GLU A 8 8.02 -13.26 6.31
N GLN A 9 7.31 -14.24 6.86
CA GLN A 9 6.18 -14.88 6.14
C GLN A 9 5.05 -13.90 5.84
N TYR A 10 4.76 -12.98 6.76
CA TYR A 10 3.74 -11.94 6.54
C TYR A 10 4.18 -10.97 5.45
N TYR A 11 5.44 -10.52 5.47
CA TYR A 11 6.01 -9.71 4.40
C TYR A 11 5.94 -10.44 3.05
N ASP A 12 6.32 -11.71 2.98
CA ASP A 12 6.24 -12.52 1.76
C ASP A 12 4.80 -12.66 1.26
N TRP A 13 3.83 -12.76 2.18
CA TRP A 13 2.40 -12.78 1.85
C TRP A 13 1.94 -11.45 1.24
N LEU A 14 2.33 -10.30 1.82
CA LEU A 14 2.06 -8.98 1.24
C LEU A 14 2.75 -8.81 -0.13
N TYR A 15 3.99 -9.25 -0.27
CA TYR A 15 4.75 -9.21 -1.52
C TYR A 15 4.03 -9.98 -2.64
N LYS A 16 3.59 -11.22 -2.35
CA LYS A 16 2.87 -12.06 -3.31
C LYS A 16 1.53 -11.45 -3.75
N ILE A 17 0.83 -10.73 -2.87
CA ILE A 17 -0.42 -10.06 -3.22
C ILE A 17 -0.22 -9.02 -4.33
N VAL A 18 0.87 -8.25 -4.28
CA VAL A 18 1.09 -7.12 -5.19
C VAL A 18 1.99 -7.42 -6.37
N CYS A 19 2.89 -8.40 -6.24
CA CYS A 19 3.79 -8.85 -7.30
C CYS A 19 3.28 -10.10 -8.03
N GLY A 20 2.37 -10.88 -7.41
CA GLY A 20 1.94 -12.19 -7.92
C GLY A 20 2.99 -13.29 -7.69
N GLU A 21 2.71 -14.48 -8.21
CA GLU A 21 3.63 -15.63 -8.16
C GLU A 21 4.65 -15.64 -9.30
N TRP A 22 4.47 -14.80 -10.31
CA TRP A 22 5.27 -14.81 -11.53
C TRP A 22 6.10 -13.53 -11.62
N GLU A 23 7.43 -13.65 -11.68
CA GLU A 23 8.37 -12.55 -11.94
C GLU A 23 8.82 -12.56 -13.41
N PRO A 24 7.99 -12.14 -14.38
CA PRO A 24 8.50 -11.92 -15.71
C PRO A 24 9.40 -10.68 -15.70
N ARG A 25 10.50 -10.76 -16.47
CA ARG A 25 11.41 -9.64 -16.83
C ARG A 25 12.55 -9.34 -15.84
N ASN A 26 12.86 -10.21 -14.89
CA ASN A 26 13.96 -10.01 -13.90
C ASN A 26 13.84 -8.68 -13.12
N LEU A 27 12.62 -8.15 -12.97
CA LEU A 27 12.35 -6.97 -12.15
C LEU A 27 11.85 -7.45 -10.79
N SER A 28 12.64 -7.19 -9.76
CA SER A 28 12.28 -7.43 -8.35
C SER A 28 12.15 -6.09 -7.64
N PHE A 29 11.23 -6.01 -6.68
CA PHE A 29 10.97 -4.82 -5.88
C PHE A 29 11.08 -5.08 -4.38
N HIS A 30 11.73 -6.17 -3.97
CA HIS A 30 11.90 -6.52 -2.57
C HIS A 30 12.47 -5.37 -1.74
N ARG A 31 13.45 -4.61 -2.25
CA ARG A 31 14.06 -3.50 -1.52
C ARG A 31 13.09 -2.35 -1.31
N LEU A 32 12.30 -1.99 -2.33
CA LEU A 32 11.28 -0.95 -2.23
C LEU A 32 10.15 -1.36 -1.28
N LEU A 33 9.62 -2.58 -1.43
CA LEU A 33 8.51 -3.05 -0.61
C LEU A 33 8.94 -3.28 0.84
N MET A 34 10.15 -3.78 1.08
CA MET A 34 10.72 -3.88 2.42
C MET A 34 10.94 -2.49 3.04
N TYR A 35 11.36 -1.49 2.26
CA TYR A 35 11.43 -0.11 2.73
C TYR A 35 10.07 0.42 3.16
N LEU A 36 9.01 0.21 2.36
CA LEU A 36 7.65 0.61 2.73
C LEU A 36 7.09 -0.19 3.93
N PHE A 37 7.47 -1.45 4.08
CA PHE A 37 7.08 -2.28 5.23
C PHE A 37 7.72 -1.80 6.55
N ASN A 38 8.93 -1.24 6.47
CA ASN A 38 9.66 -0.71 7.64
C ASN A 38 9.42 0.79 7.88
N ARG A 39 8.38 1.39 7.28
CA ARG A 39 8.00 2.79 7.49
C ARG A 39 6.57 2.85 7.98
N ASP A 40 6.36 3.53 9.10
CA ASP A 40 5.04 3.70 9.68
C ASP A 40 4.18 4.57 8.78
N TYR A 41 2.93 4.16 8.59
CA TYR A 41 1.90 5.02 8.08
C TYR A 41 1.26 5.81 9.22
N ILE A 42 1.45 7.12 9.19
CA ILE A 42 0.86 8.08 10.14
C ILE A 42 -0.29 8.79 9.41
N PRO A 43 -1.55 8.58 9.82
CA PRO A 43 -2.69 9.27 9.22
C PRO A 43 -2.54 10.79 9.34
N ALA A 44 -2.65 11.50 8.21
CA ALA A 44 -2.55 12.95 8.20
C ALA A 44 -3.83 13.64 8.71
N CYS A 45 -4.94 12.91 8.79
CA CYS A 45 -6.20 13.38 9.36
C CYS A 45 -6.96 12.23 10.05
N GLU A 46 -7.97 12.57 10.86
CA GLU A 46 -8.78 11.60 11.60
C GLU A 46 -9.47 10.59 10.68
N MET A 47 -9.97 11.03 9.53
CA MET A 47 -10.66 10.17 8.56
C MET A 47 -9.74 9.10 7.95
N ASP A 48 -8.43 9.35 7.93
CA ASP A 48 -7.43 8.42 7.41
C ASP A 48 -7.01 7.34 8.43
N VAL A 49 -7.43 7.44 9.70
CA VAL A 49 -7.17 6.41 10.73
C VAL A 49 -7.77 5.07 10.34
N CYS A 50 -8.92 5.09 9.65
CA CYS A 50 -9.51 3.87 9.12
C CYS A 50 -8.55 3.16 8.14
N ARG A 51 -7.74 3.87 7.35
CA ARG A 51 -6.76 3.26 6.41
C ARG A 51 -5.66 2.52 7.14
N ALA A 52 -5.18 3.06 8.26
CA ALA A 52 -4.24 2.35 9.12
C ALA A 52 -4.87 1.10 9.74
N THR A 53 -6.14 1.20 10.16
CA THR A 53 -6.89 0.06 10.71
C THR A 53 -7.08 -1.05 9.67
N ASP A 54 -7.37 -0.67 8.42
CA ASP A 54 -7.50 -1.61 7.31
C ASP A 54 -6.19 -2.36 7.04
N GLY A 55 -5.06 -1.64 7.08
CA GLY A 55 -3.72 -2.23 6.98
C GLY A 55 -3.41 -3.21 8.12
N ILE A 56 -3.71 -2.84 9.37
CA ILE A 56 -3.50 -3.72 10.54
C ILE A 56 -4.37 -4.99 10.44
N ASN A 57 -5.61 -4.87 9.95
CA ASN A 57 -6.51 -6.01 9.81
C ASN A 57 -5.99 -7.09 8.85
N LEU A 58 -5.07 -6.73 7.93
CA LEU A 58 -4.41 -7.71 7.05
C LEU A 58 -3.61 -8.75 7.84
N ARG A 59 -3.08 -8.42 9.03
CA ARG A 59 -2.33 -9.36 9.88
C ARG A 59 -3.20 -10.55 10.30
N TYR A 60 -4.47 -10.30 10.61
CA TYR A 60 -5.44 -11.35 10.98
C TYR A 60 -5.97 -12.10 9.76
N ARG A 61 -6.09 -11.43 8.60
CA ARG A 61 -6.38 -12.09 7.33
C ARG A 61 -5.27 -13.08 6.97
N PHE A 62 -4.01 -12.64 7.00
CA PHE A 62 -2.84 -13.50 6.83
C PHE A 62 -2.89 -14.72 7.76
N ALA A 63 -3.20 -14.49 9.03
CA ALA A 63 -3.27 -15.57 10.01
C ALA A 63 -4.39 -16.57 9.72
N SER A 64 -5.57 -16.08 9.33
CA SER A 64 -6.70 -16.92 8.92
C SER A 64 -6.35 -17.77 7.70
N GLU A 65 -5.76 -17.18 6.66
CA GLU A 65 -5.41 -17.86 5.41
C GLU A 65 -4.29 -18.90 5.60
N ASN A 66 -3.39 -18.69 6.56
CA ASN A 66 -2.24 -19.57 6.81
C ASN A 66 -2.41 -20.48 8.04
N ASN A 67 -3.62 -20.55 8.61
CA ASN A 67 -3.93 -21.33 9.82
C ASN A 67 -2.99 -21.00 11.01
N ILE A 68 -2.65 -19.73 11.17
CA ILE A 68 -1.83 -19.22 12.29
C ILE A 68 -2.77 -18.74 13.41
N PRO A 69 -2.58 -19.18 14.66
CA PRO A 69 -3.37 -18.67 15.78
C PRO A 69 -3.20 -17.15 15.96
N TYR A 70 -4.30 -16.42 16.15
CA TYR A 70 -4.26 -14.95 16.31
C TYR A 70 -3.37 -14.49 17.47
N GLY A 71 -3.30 -15.25 18.57
CA GLY A 71 -2.39 -14.94 19.67
C GLY A 71 -0.89 -14.91 19.28
N LYS A 72 -0.49 -15.57 18.18
CA LYS A 72 0.86 -15.41 17.63
C LYS A 72 1.02 -14.09 16.88
N ILE A 73 0.01 -13.66 16.15
CA ILE A 73 -0.01 -12.34 15.49
C ILE A 73 0.06 -11.25 16.56
N ASP A 74 -0.76 -11.35 17.59
CA ASP A 74 -0.77 -10.40 18.70
C ASP A 74 0.61 -10.30 19.33
N ALA A 75 1.27 -11.44 19.60
CA ALA A 75 2.60 -11.45 20.20
C ALA A 75 3.69 -10.85 19.30
N VAL A 76 3.59 -11.00 17.97
CA VAL A 76 4.57 -10.48 17.01
C VAL A 76 4.37 -9.00 16.74
N PHE A 77 3.12 -8.56 16.64
CA PHE A 77 2.75 -7.21 16.20
C PHE A 77 2.22 -6.33 17.34
N GLN A 78 2.38 -6.73 18.60
CA GLN A 78 1.95 -5.95 19.75
C GLN A 78 2.58 -4.56 19.73
N GLY A 79 1.74 -3.52 19.66
CA GLY A 79 2.20 -2.13 19.63
C GLY A 79 2.92 -1.72 18.34
N VAL A 80 2.98 -2.60 17.33
CA VAL A 80 3.55 -2.27 16.02
C VAL A 80 2.49 -1.51 15.21
N PRO A 81 2.75 -0.26 14.80
CA PRO A 81 1.80 0.53 14.00
C PRO A 81 1.61 -0.06 12.61
N CYS A 82 0.61 0.43 11.87
CA CYS A 82 0.45 0.09 10.45
C CYS A 82 1.66 0.61 9.67
N SER A 83 2.26 -0.24 8.84
CA SER A 83 3.26 0.21 7.87
C SER A 83 2.62 0.86 6.64
N MET A 84 3.43 1.60 5.88
CA MET A 84 3.05 2.14 4.57
C MET A 84 2.68 1.03 3.59
N LEU A 85 3.42 -0.09 3.59
CA LEU A 85 3.09 -1.23 2.75
C LEU A 85 1.71 -1.81 3.10
N GLU A 86 1.45 -2.07 4.38
CA GLU A 86 0.16 -2.60 4.84
C GLU A 86 -1.01 -1.72 4.43
N MET A 87 -0.88 -0.41 4.64
CA MET A 87 -1.93 0.56 4.27
C MET A 87 -2.20 0.52 2.77
N MET A 88 -1.15 0.56 1.93
CA MET A 88 -1.30 0.54 0.48
C MET A 88 -1.87 -0.79 -0.03
N VAL A 89 -1.45 -1.93 0.52
CA VAL A 89 -1.99 -3.25 0.16
C VAL A 89 -3.46 -3.36 0.56
N ALA A 90 -3.83 -2.93 1.77
CA ALA A 90 -5.21 -2.96 2.22
C ALA A 90 -6.13 -2.08 1.36
N LEU A 91 -5.61 -0.93 0.92
CA LEU A 91 -6.34 -0.04 0.02
C LEU A 91 -6.55 -0.69 -1.36
N ALA A 92 -5.51 -1.33 -1.91
CA ALA A 92 -5.60 -2.06 -3.17
C ALA A 92 -6.59 -3.25 -3.11
N ILE A 93 -6.57 -4.01 -2.02
CA ILE A 93 -7.53 -5.08 -1.74
C ILE A 93 -8.96 -4.53 -1.66
N ARG A 94 -9.17 -3.41 -0.95
CA ARG A 94 -10.49 -2.80 -0.85
C ARG A 94 -11.03 -2.34 -2.19
N ILE A 95 -10.19 -1.79 -3.06
CA ILE A 95 -10.59 -1.42 -4.42
C ILE A 95 -11.11 -2.66 -5.14
N GLU A 96 -10.33 -3.74 -5.14
CA GLU A 96 -10.68 -4.96 -5.87
C GLU A 96 -11.90 -5.70 -5.31
N GLU A 97 -11.97 -5.87 -3.99
CA GLU A 97 -12.95 -6.76 -3.35
C GLU A 97 -14.26 -6.06 -2.95
N HIS A 98 -14.29 -4.72 -2.90
CA HIS A 98 -15.45 -4.00 -2.35
C HIS A 98 -15.95 -2.83 -3.20
N ILE A 99 -15.15 -2.31 -4.13
CA ILE A 99 -15.55 -1.13 -4.93
C ILE A 99 -15.69 -1.52 -6.41
N MET A 100 -14.68 -2.18 -6.95
CA MET A 100 -14.58 -2.55 -8.36
C MET A 100 -14.71 -4.07 -8.59
N GLU A 101 -15.39 -4.80 -7.70
CA GLU A 101 -15.51 -6.28 -7.80
C GLU A 101 -16.03 -6.70 -9.19
N ASP A 102 -15.18 -7.38 -9.97
CA ASP A 102 -15.56 -7.98 -11.24
C ASP A 102 -14.93 -9.36 -11.39
N ARG A 103 -15.79 -10.39 -11.27
CA ARG A 103 -15.37 -11.80 -11.35
C ARG A 103 -14.83 -12.21 -12.72
N SER A 104 -15.09 -11.43 -13.77
CA SER A 104 -14.64 -11.71 -15.13
C SER A 104 -13.21 -11.23 -15.40
N MET A 105 -12.68 -10.30 -14.60
CA MET A 105 -11.40 -9.63 -14.85
C MET A 105 -10.21 -10.22 -14.09
N GLY A 106 -10.43 -11.29 -13.31
CA GLY A 106 -9.40 -11.87 -12.45
C GLY A 106 -8.98 -10.92 -11.32
N ASN A 107 -7.91 -11.24 -10.61
CA ASN A 107 -7.42 -10.43 -9.48
C ASN A 107 -6.54 -9.26 -9.98
N ARG A 108 -7.02 -8.03 -9.79
CA ARG A 108 -6.30 -6.79 -10.15
C ARG A 108 -5.66 -6.05 -8.96
N VAL A 109 -5.59 -6.65 -7.77
CA VAL A 109 -4.98 -6.02 -6.57
C VAL A 109 -3.59 -5.44 -6.86
N GLY A 110 -2.74 -6.20 -7.55
CA GLY A 110 -1.42 -5.70 -7.96
C GLY A 110 -1.50 -4.44 -8.83
N GLN A 111 -2.44 -4.38 -9.78
CA GLN A 111 -2.60 -3.21 -10.66
C GLN A 111 -2.98 -1.94 -9.88
N TRP A 112 -3.87 -2.07 -8.89
CA TRP A 112 -4.25 -0.97 -8.00
C TRP A 112 -3.08 -0.50 -7.16
N PHE A 113 -2.33 -1.44 -6.58
CA PHE A 113 -1.14 -1.13 -5.79
C PHE A 113 -0.07 -0.41 -6.62
N TRP A 114 0.27 -0.93 -7.79
CA TRP A 114 1.31 -0.34 -8.64
C TRP A 114 0.89 1.01 -9.22
N SER A 115 -0.40 1.26 -9.45
CA SER A 115 -0.92 2.60 -9.77
C SER A 115 -0.56 3.62 -8.67
N MET A 116 -0.67 3.24 -7.40
CA MET A 116 -0.27 4.11 -6.29
C MET A 116 1.24 4.33 -6.24
N VAL A 117 2.04 3.28 -6.47
CA VAL A 117 3.51 3.38 -6.53
C VAL A 117 3.97 4.30 -7.66
N VAL A 118 3.30 4.25 -8.82
CA VAL A 118 3.53 5.16 -9.95
C VAL A 118 3.18 6.59 -9.56
N SER A 119 2.01 6.82 -8.95
CA SER A 119 1.56 8.15 -8.52
C SER A 119 2.50 8.79 -7.49
N LEU A 120 3.05 8.00 -6.56
CA LEU A 120 4.07 8.46 -5.60
C LEU A 120 5.38 8.87 -6.30
N GLY A 121 5.68 8.27 -7.46
CA GLY A 121 6.94 8.44 -8.18
C GLY A 121 8.02 7.41 -7.81
N LEU A 122 7.62 6.25 -7.28
CA LEU A 122 8.52 5.19 -6.81
C LEU A 122 8.71 4.04 -7.82
N ALA A 123 7.94 4.00 -8.91
CA ALA A 123 7.89 2.87 -9.85
C ALA A 123 9.22 2.51 -10.53
N ALA A 124 10.17 3.45 -10.62
CA ALA A 124 11.50 3.22 -11.21
C ALA A 124 12.51 2.61 -10.21
N MET A 125 12.09 2.26 -8.99
CA MET A 125 12.94 1.75 -7.91
C MET A 125 12.87 0.23 -7.78
N ASP A 126 13.13 -0.48 -8.88
CA ASP A 126 13.47 -1.90 -8.80
C ASP A 126 14.73 -2.12 -7.95
N ASP A 127 15.01 -3.37 -7.57
CA ASP A 127 16.10 -3.70 -6.64
C ASP A 127 17.49 -3.24 -7.12
N THR A 128 17.71 -3.16 -8.44
CA THR A 128 18.97 -2.70 -9.03
C THR A 128 19.12 -1.17 -8.96
N ARG A 129 18.01 -0.45 -8.82
CA ARG A 129 17.94 1.02 -8.80
C ARG A 129 17.49 1.61 -7.47
N PHE A 130 17.07 0.76 -6.52
CA PHE A 130 16.55 1.19 -5.23
C PHE A 130 17.61 1.99 -4.45
N SER A 131 17.18 3.15 -3.97
CA SER A 131 17.97 4.08 -3.17
C SER A 131 17.05 4.68 -2.11
N GLU A 132 17.36 4.39 -0.85
CA GLU A 132 16.63 4.94 0.29
C GLU A 132 16.71 6.47 0.33
N GLU A 133 17.87 7.05 0.00
CA GLU A 133 18.06 8.50 -0.13
C GLU A 133 17.10 9.14 -1.13
N ARG A 134 16.72 8.41 -2.20
CA ARG A 134 15.73 8.89 -3.17
C ARG A 134 14.29 8.62 -2.75
N ALA A 135 14.04 7.51 -2.04
CA ALA A 135 12.70 7.10 -1.61
C ALA A 135 12.20 7.95 -0.43
N GLU A 136 13.08 8.28 0.51
CA GLU A 136 12.76 9.03 1.73
C GLU A 136 12.09 10.40 1.46
N PRO A 137 12.65 11.31 0.64
CA PRO A 137 12.00 12.59 0.36
C PRO A 137 10.67 12.44 -0.42
N ILE A 138 10.50 11.35 -1.17
CA ILE A 138 9.24 11.06 -1.87
C ILE A 138 8.16 10.67 -0.87
N LEU A 139 8.50 9.76 0.06
CA LEU A 139 7.57 9.31 1.08
C LEU A 139 7.25 10.42 2.08
N ALA A 140 8.25 11.16 2.55
CA ALA A 140 8.07 12.31 3.44
C ALA A 140 7.11 13.35 2.84
N ARG A 141 7.26 13.67 1.54
CA ARG A 141 6.33 14.56 0.84
C ARG A 141 4.89 14.05 0.85
N PHE A 142 4.69 12.74 0.70
CA PHE A 142 3.36 12.14 0.82
C PHE A 142 2.80 12.32 2.23
N MET A 143 3.59 11.99 3.25
CA MET A 143 3.20 12.09 4.66
C MET A 143 2.83 13.52 5.07
N ASP A 144 3.58 14.51 4.59
CA ASP A 144 3.35 15.93 4.87
C ASP A 144 2.25 16.55 3.99
N ARG A 145 1.60 15.76 3.13
CA ARG A 145 0.65 16.23 2.10
C ARG A 145 1.22 17.31 1.18
N GLY A 146 2.55 17.31 1.00
CA GLY A 146 3.31 18.24 0.18
C GLY A 146 3.36 17.90 -1.32
N TYR A 147 2.53 16.96 -1.77
CA TYR A 147 2.38 16.62 -3.19
C TYR A 147 1.61 17.70 -3.95
N GLN A 148 1.38 17.54 -5.26
CA GLN A 148 0.71 18.55 -6.07
C GLN A 148 -0.80 18.61 -5.78
N PRO A 149 -1.49 19.74 -6.04
CA PRO A 149 -2.94 19.87 -5.79
C PRO A 149 -3.79 18.83 -6.52
N ASN A 150 -3.31 18.31 -7.65
CA ASN A 150 -3.99 17.26 -8.41
C ASN A 150 -3.65 15.84 -7.91
N GLY A 151 -2.90 15.71 -6.82
CA GLY A 151 -2.49 14.43 -6.24
C GLY A 151 -1.15 13.88 -6.73
N ALA A 152 -0.50 14.51 -7.72
CA ALA A 152 0.79 14.03 -8.23
C ALA A 152 1.89 14.05 -7.16
N GLY A 153 2.47 12.88 -6.88
CA GLY A 153 3.39 12.64 -5.76
C GLY A 153 2.71 12.14 -4.48
N GLY A 154 1.39 11.94 -4.49
CA GLY A 154 0.62 11.19 -3.49
C GLY A 154 0.13 9.84 -4.04
N LEU A 155 -0.84 9.19 -3.40
CA LEU A 155 -1.31 7.85 -3.83
C LEU A 155 -2.14 7.89 -5.12
N PHE A 156 -2.84 8.99 -5.39
CA PHE A 156 -3.75 9.09 -6.53
C PHE A 156 -3.55 10.41 -7.25
N THR A 157 -3.13 10.34 -8.52
CA THR A 157 -2.99 11.50 -9.40
C THR A 157 -4.18 11.59 -10.33
N ILE A 158 -4.84 12.74 -10.36
CA ILE A 158 -5.98 13.02 -11.23
C ILE A 158 -5.60 14.11 -12.23
N THR A 159 -5.98 13.95 -13.49
CA THR A 159 -5.64 14.89 -14.57
C THR A 159 -6.62 16.07 -14.60
N ARG A 160 -7.91 15.81 -14.32
CA ARG A 160 -9.02 16.76 -14.43
C ARG A 160 -9.75 16.89 -13.11
N THR A 161 -9.13 17.59 -12.16
CA THR A 161 -9.78 17.92 -10.88
C THR A 161 -9.81 19.43 -10.65
N SER A 162 -10.96 19.93 -10.17
CA SER A 162 -11.09 21.26 -9.57
C SER A 162 -10.90 21.24 -8.04
N ILE A 163 -10.82 20.04 -7.46
CA ILE A 163 -10.63 19.81 -6.02
C ILE A 163 -9.13 19.68 -5.75
N ASP A 164 -8.65 20.42 -4.74
CA ASP A 164 -7.30 20.21 -4.21
C ASP A 164 -7.26 18.91 -3.38
N MET A 165 -6.63 17.89 -3.95
CA MET A 165 -6.49 16.55 -3.36
C MET A 165 -5.80 16.57 -1.98
N ARG A 166 -5.04 17.61 -1.68
CA ARG A 166 -4.36 17.79 -0.38
C ARG A 166 -5.32 18.23 0.72
N THR A 167 -6.56 18.57 0.40
CA THR A 167 -7.58 19.01 1.38
C THR A 167 -8.59 17.94 1.75
N ILE A 168 -8.56 16.77 1.08
CA ILE A 168 -9.50 15.67 1.29
C ILE A 168 -8.78 14.38 1.72
N ASP A 169 -9.45 13.53 2.50
CA ASP A 169 -8.87 12.26 2.95
C ASP A 169 -8.60 11.28 1.80
N ILE A 170 -7.83 10.23 2.08
CA ILE A 170 -7.41 9.24 1.08
C ILE A 170 -8.60 8.52 0.46
N TRP A 171 -9.71 8.36 1.19
CA TRP A 171 -10.92 7.73 0.65
C TRP A 171 -11.53 8.58 -0.46
N TYR A 172 -11.73 9.89 -0.23
CA TYR A 172 -12.25 10.76 -1.28
C TYR A 172 -11.26 10.90 -2.44
N GLN A 173 -9.94 10.92 -2.16
CA GLN A 173 -8.94 10.91 -3.24
C GLN A 173 -9.08 9.68 -4.13
N LEU A 174 -9.22 8.49 -3.52
CA LEU A 174 -9.46 7.24 -4.22
C LEU A 174 -10.73 7.30 -5.08
N MET A 175 -11.86 7.74 -4.51
CA MET A 175 -13.14 7.79 -5.23
C MET A 175 -13.08 8.72 -6.44
N ASN A 176 -12.43 9.88 -6.31
CA ASN A 176 -12.24 10.78 -7.45
C ASN A 176 -11.33 10.15 -8.53
N TRP A 177 -10.30 9.41 -8.12
CA TRP A 177 -9.38 8.74 -9.04
C TRP A 177 -10.04 7.61 -9.82
N LEU A 178 -10.85 6.77 -9.15
CA LEU A 178 -11.63 5.72 -9.80
C LEU A 178 -12.64 6.30 -10.80
N ASN A 179 -13.30 7.40 -10.44
CA ASN A 179 -14.23 8.08 -11.34
C ASN A 179 -13.56 8.65 -12.61
N GLU A 180 -12.30 9.10 -12.54
CA GLU A 180 -11.58 9.60 -13.72
C GLU A 180 -11.11 8.45 -14.64
N ASN A 181 -10.73 7.32 -14.07
CA ASN A 181 -9.99 6.28 -14.79
C ASN A 181 -10.85 5.11 -15.29
N GLU A 182 -12.20 5.22 -15.23
CA GLU A 182 -13.23 4.30 -15.78
C GLU A 182 -12.68 2.89 -16.09
N PHE A 183 -12.46 2.09 -15.04
CA PHE A 183 -11.95 0.72 -15.14
C PHE A 183 -13.06 -0.31 -15.38
#